data_AF-A0A8H9T685-F1
#
_entry.id   AF-A0A8H9T685-F1
#
_cell.length_a   1.000
_cell.length_b   1.000
_cell.length_c   1.000
_cell.angle_alpha   90.00
_cell.angle_beta   90.00
_cell.angle_gamma   90.00
#
_symmetry.space_group_name_H-M   'P 1'
#
loop_
_entity.id
_entity.type
_entity.pdbx_description
1 polymer ?
#
loop_
_entity_poly.entity_id
_entity_poly.type
_entity_poly.pdbx_seq_one_letter_code
_entity_poly.pdbx_strand_id
1 'polypeptide(L)'
;MGEGSALPVGVPVPWPSATPPTGWLKCNGAAFSSEKYPNLAKVYPTLKLPDLRGEFIRGWDDSRGIDTGRSLLSGQTATFIRTALQDYYGVDLTTNVKVGIAYATADSVITVGNPANPKAGDNSDYVPASADNSITGTQRTAEDNFTGAWISMRPRNVAFNYIVR
;
A
#
# COMPACT_ATOMS: atom_id res chain seq x y z
N MET A 1 33.69 7.17 -5.49
CA MET A 1 32.80 6.37 -4.62
C MET A 1 33.65 5.24 -4.09
N GLY A 2 33.86 5.17 -2.78
CA GLY A 2 34.88 4.30 -2.19
C GLY A 2 34.59 2.82 -2.42
N GLU A 3 35.63 2.08 -2.80
CA GLU A 3 35.67 0.61 -2.99
C GLU A 3 35.49 -0.17 -1.68
N GLY A 4 34.56 0.21 -0.81
CA GLY A 4 34.40 -0.36 0.54
C GLY A 4 32.98 -0.39 1.09
N SER A 5 31.96 0.04 0.35
CA SER A 5 30.58 -0.27 0.74
C SER A 5 30.24 -1.68 0.26
N ALA A 6 29.88 -2.56 1.19
CA ALA A 6 29.44 -3.92 0.87
C ALA A 6 28.12 -3.99 0.07
N LEU A 7 27.51 -2.83 -0.22
CA LEU A 7 26.19 -2.72 -0.84
C LEU A 7 26.30 -2.28 -2.30
N PRO A 8 25.51 -2.88 -3.22
CA PRO A 8 25.42 -2.42 -4.60
C PRO A 8 25.02 -0.95 -4.71
N VAL A 9 25.59 -0.25 -5.70
CA VAL A 9 25.25 1.15 -5.98
C VAL A 9 23.76 1.26 -6.30
N GLY A 10 23.09 2.23 -5.68
CA GLY A 10 21.67 2.52 -5.91
C GLY A 10 20.72 1.90 -4.88
N VAL A 11 21.21 1.01 -4.00
CA VAL A 11 20.42 0.46 -2.89
C VAL A 11 20.12 1.56 -1.86
N PRO A 12 18.84 1.83 -1.52
CA PRO A 12 18.51 2.74 -0.43
C PRO A 12 18.89 2.11 0.92
N VAL A 13 19.56 2.89 1.76
CA VAL A 13 20.02 2.46 3.09
C VAL A 13 19.44 3.38 4.15
N PRO A 14 18.73 2.87 5.17
CA PRO A 14 18.29 3.67 6.31
C PRO A 14 19.48 4.30 7.03
N TRP A 15 19.38 5.59 7.35
CA TRP A 15 20.46 6.35 8.00
C TRP A 15 19.91 7.12 9.21
N PRO A 16 20.59 7.09 10.38
CA PRO A 16 20.03 7.62 11.62
C PRO A 16 20.14 9.15 11.77
N SER A 17 20.86 9.85 10.89
CA SER A 17 21.07 11.31 10.98
C SER A 17 20.42 12.08 9.84
N ALA A 18 20.03 13.33 10.09
CA ALA A 18 19.50 14.23 9.08
C ALA A 18 20.53 14.52 7.97
N THR A 19 21.83 14.46 8.25
CA THR A 19 22.90 14.67 7.27
C THR A 19 23.54 13.32 6.91
N PRO A 20 23.48 12.89 5.63
CA PRO A 20 24.13 11.65 5.22
C PRO A 20 25.66 11.84 5.19
N PRO A 21 26.45 10.76 5.27
CA PRO A 21 27.90 10.85 5.14
C PRO A 21 28.31 11.40 3.78
N THR A 22 29.52 11.97 3.69
CA THR A 22 30.08 12.42 2.42
C THR A 22 30.03 11.33 1.36
N GLY A 23 29.51 11.67 0.17
CA GLY A 23 29.37 10.75 -0.96
C GLY A 23 28.03 9.99 -1.03
N TRP A 24 27.18 10.11 -0.01
CA TRP A 24 25.81 9.58 -0.03
C TRP A 24 24.82 10.67 -0.46
N LEU A 25 23.80 10.26 -1.20
CA LEU A 25 22.69 11.12 -1.60
C LEU A 25 21.41 10.68 -0.88
N LYS A 26 20.53 11.63 -0.58
CA LYS A 26 19.21 11.32 -0.02
C LYS A 26 18.27 10.87 -1.14
N CYS A 27 17.50 9.82 -0.90
CA CYS A 27 16.38 9.44 -1.76
C CYS A 27 15.18 10.37 -1.51
N ASN A 28 15.29 11.62 -1.97
CA ASN A 28 14.31 12.69 -1.74
C ASN A 28 13.77 13.29 -3.07
N GLY A 29 13.83 12.55 -4.17
CA GLY A 29 13.38 13.04 -5.48
C GLY A 29 14.37 13.95 -6.21
N ALA A 30 15.52 14.27 -5.62
CA ALA A 30 16.48 15.19 -6.22
C ALA A 30 17.13 14.62 -7.49
N ALA A 31 17.44 15.51 -8.42
CA ALA A 31 18.27 15.20 -9.58
C ALA A 31 19.76 15.08 -9.19
N PHE A 32 20.53 14.34 -9.98
CA PHE A 32 21.97 14.19 -9.80
C PHE A 32 22.72 14.23 -11.15
N SER A 33 24.01 14.55 -11.11
CA SER A 33 24.87 14.58 -12.32
C SER A 33 25.40 13.18 -12.63
N SER A 34 25.26 12.75 -13.89
CA SER A 34 25.85 11.52 -14.41
C SER A 34 27.38 11.59 -14.48
N GLU A 35 27.97 12.77 -14.69
CA GLU A 35 29.43 12.92 -14.66
C GLU A 35 29.98 12.65 -13.25
N LYS A 36 29.28 13.14 -12.22
CA LYS A 36 29.69 12.96 -10.82
C LYS A 36 29.37 11.57 -10.28
N TYR A 37 28.25 10.96 -10.72
CA TYR A 37 27.78 9.66 -10.25
C TYR A 37 27.46 8.69 -11.41
N PRO A 38 28.46 8.29 -12.21
CA PRO A 38 28.23 7.51 -13.43
C PRO A 38 27.65 6.12 -13.16
N ASN A 39 28.05 5.46 -12.07
CA ASN A 39 27.48 4.16 -11.70
C ASN A 39 26.04 4.28 -11.17
N LEU A 40 25.69 5.40 -10.54
CA LEU A 40 24.32 5.65 -10.10
C LEU A 40 23.41 5.92 -11.30
N ALA A 41 23.92 6.62 -12.32
CA ALA A 41 23.21 6.89 -13.57
C ALA A 41 22.85 5.61 -14.34
N LYS A 42 23.63 4.53 -14.19
CA LYS A 42 23.30 3.22 -14.77
C LYS A 42 22.06 2.58 -14.11
N VAL A 43 21.89 2.81 -12.80
CA VAL A 43 20.79 2.22 -12.00
C VAL A 43 19.55 3.12 -11.98
N TYR A 44 19.73 4.45 -12.01
CA TYR A 44 18.68 5.45 -12.15
C TYR A 44 18.89 6.29 -13.43
N PRO A 45 18.49 5.77 -14.62
CA PRO A 45 18.75 6.43 -15.91
C PRO A 45 18.04 7.78 -16.09
N THR A 46 16.99 8.04 -15.30
CA THR A 46 16.26 9.32 -15.28
C THR A 46 17.05 10.44 -14.60
N LEU A 47 18.22 10.14 -14.04
CA LEU A 47 19.08 11.06 -13.29
C LEU A 47 18.35 11.72 -12.10
N LYS A 48 17.31 11.06 -11.60
CA LYS A 48 16.56 11.44 -10.39
C LYS A 48 16.50 10.27 -9.44
N LEU A 49 16.72 10.55 -8.17
CA LEU A 49 16.53 9.58 -7.11
C LEU A 49 15.04 9.39 -6.83
N PRO A 50 14.60 8.21 -6.36
CA PRO A 50 13.26 8.05 -5.84
C PRO A 50 13.05 8.97 -4.63
N ASP A 51 11.81 9.41 -4.40
CA ASP A 51 11.44 10.08 -3.16
C ASP A 51 10.86 9.03 -2.21
N LEU A 52 11.66 8.61 -1.22
CA LEU A 52 11.29 7.58 -0.26
C LEU A 52 10.84 8.16 1.09
N ARG A 53 10.66 9.48 1.17
CA ARG A 53 10.23 10.13 2.42
C ARG A 53 8.78 9.74 2.71
N GLY A 54 8.57 9.02 3.81
CA GLY A 54 7.25 8.53 4.22
C GLY A 54 6.75 7.31 3.44
N GLU A 55 7.61 6.69 2.62
CA GLU A 55 7.28 5.51 1.83
C GLU A 55 7.93 4.26 2.45
N PHE A 56 7.18 3.15 2.49
CA PHE A 56 7.72 1.84 2.82
C PHE A 56 8.36 1.21 1.57
N ILE A 57 9.37 0.37 1.77
CA ILE A 57 9.88 -0.45 0.67
C ILE A 57 9.07 -1.75 0.62
N ARG A 58 8.52 -2.05 -0.55
CA ARG A 58 7.83 -3.29 -0.86
C ARG A 58 8.67 -4.11 -1.86
N GLY A 59 8.67 -5.43 -1.73
CA GLY A 59 9.27 -6.31 -2.71
C GLY A 59 8.51 -6.27 -4.04
N TRP A 60 9.22 -6.06 -5.14
CA TRP A 60 8.68 -6.17 -6.48
C TRP A 60 8.32 -7.63 -6.77
N ASP A 61 7.14 -7.87 -7.34
CA ASP A 61 6.62 -9.22 -7.57
C ASP A 61 7.46 -10.03 -8.55
N ASP A 62 8.05 -9.37 -9.55
CA ASP A 62 8.87 -10.00 -10.60
C ASP A 62 8.23 -11.28 -11.18
N SER A 63 6.93 -11.19 -11.46
CA SER A 63 6.11 -12.29 -12.01
C SER A 63 5.90 -13.50 -11.09
N ARG A 64 6.11 -13.36 -9.77
CA ARG A 64 5.77 -14.40 -8.78
C ARG A 64 4.26 -14.65 -8.68
N GLY A 65 3.43 -13.68 -9.04
CA GLY A 65 1.96 -13.84 -9.06
C GLY A 65 1.24 -13.36 -7.80
N ILE A 66 1.92 -12.71 -6.86
CA ILE A 66 1.35 -12.24 -5.59
C ILE A 66 0.93 -10.77 -5.66
N ASP A 67 1.73 -9.93 -6.31
CA ASP A 67 1.46 -8.49 -6.53
C ASP A 67 1.72 -8.10 -7.99
N THR A 68 0.96 -8.72 -8.90
CA THR A 68 1.16 -8.64 -10.36
C THR A 68 0.90 -7.26 -10.96
N GLY A 69 0.24 -6.36 -10.23
CA GLY A 69 -0.16 -5.04 -10.72
C GLY A 69 0.91 -3.95 -10.59
N ARG A 70 2.16 -4.31 -10.30
CA ARG A 70 3.23 -3.35 -9.94
C ARG A 70 4.47 -3.48 -10.79
N SER A 71 4.98 -2.31 -11.18
CA SER A 71 6.27 -2.17 -11.85
C SER A 71 7.37 -1.83 -10.84
N LEU A 72 8.62 -2.15 -11.15
CA LEU A 72 9.77 -1.73 -10.36
C LEU A 72 9.80 -0.20 -10.21
N LEU A 73 10.09 0.28 -9.00
CA LEU A 73 10.05 1.69 -8.59
C LEU A 73 8.67 2.38 -8.69
N SER A 74 7.59 1.63 -8.91
CA SER A 74 6.24 2.22 -8.84
C SER A 74 5.82 2.48 -7.40
N GLY A 75 5.17 3.62 -7.20
CA GLY A 75 4.56 3.98 -5.92
C GLY A 75 3.14 3.44 -5.80
N GLN A 76 2.73 3.13 -4.58
CA GLN A 76 1.41 2.64 -4.23
C GLN A 76 0.86 3.41 -3.04
N THR A 77 -0.38 3.88 -3.15
CA THR A 77 -1.07 4.54 -2.04
C THR A 77 -1.40 3.54 -0.92
N ALA A 78 -1.66 4.08 0.26
CA ALA A 78 -2.18 3.30 1.37
C ALA A 78 -3.52 2.68 0.99
N THR A 79 -3.85 1.52 1.54
CA THR A 79 -5.23 1.03 1.47
C THR A 79 -6.02 1.69 2.58
N PHE A 80 -7.06 2.41 2.19
CA PHE A 80 -7.94 3.11 3.11
C PHE A 80 -9.17 2.25 3.36
N ILE A 81 -9.60 2.15 4.62
CA ILE A 81 -10.85 1.52 5.02
C ILE A 81 -11.72 2.54 5.73
N ARG A 82 -12.99 2.60 5.36
CA ARG A 82 -13.95 3.54 5.94
C ARG A 82 -14.29 3.10 7.36
N THR A 83 -14.32 4.05 8.30
CA THR A 83 -14.64 3.76 9.71
C THR A 83 -16.11 3.48 9.96
N ALA A 84 -16.98 3.80 9.00
CA ALA A 84 -18.40 3.55 9.08
C ALA A 84 -18.88 2.73 7.87
N LEU A 85 -19.93 1.93 8.08
CA LEU A 85 -20.62 1.22 7.01
C LEU A 85 -21.15 2.26 6.01
N GLN A 86 -20.82 2.10 4.73
CA GLN A 86 -21.29 3.02 3.71
C GLN A 86 -22.71 2.63 3.33
N ASP A 87 -23.68 3.46 3.71
CA ASP A 87 -25.01 3.43 3.13
C ASP A 87 -24.95 4.13 1.76
N TYR A 88 -25.52 3.51 0.72
CA TYR A 88 -25.51 4.09 -0.62
C TYR A 88 -26.68 5.07 -0.73
N TYR A 89 -26.39 6.33 -1.02
CA TYR A 89 -27.44 7.34 -1.20
C TYR A 89 -28.22 7.07 -2.49
N GLY A 90 -29.40 6.48 -2.35
CA GLY A 90 -30.35 6.20 -3.44
C GLY A 90 -31.67 5.77 -2.83
N VAL A 91 -32.77 6.35 -3.31
CA VAL A 91 -34.13 6.18 -2.77
C VAL A 91 -34.50 4.70 -2.68
N ASP A 92 -34.57 4.18 -1.45
CA ASP A 92 -34.95 2.78 -1.21
C ASP A 92 -36.47 2.65 -1.15
N LEU A 93 -37.05 2.29 -2.29
CA LEU A 93 -38.40 1.77 -2.33
C LEU A 93 -38.32 0.27 -2.07
N THR A 94 -38.50 -0.15 -0.81
CA THR A 94 -38.81 -1.54 -0.43
C THR A 94 -37.82 -2.61 -0.91
N THR A 95 -36.50 -2.36 -0.89
CA THR A 95 -35.50 -3.37 -1.30
C THR A 95 -34.31 -3.49 -0.35
N ASN A 96 -33.50 -4.55 -0.51
CA ASN A 96 -32.36 -4.87 0.36
C ASN A 96 -31.20 -3.89 0.14
N VAL A 97 -30.75 -3.20 1.19
CA VAL A 97 -29.57 -2.33 1.17
C VAL A 97 -28.28 -3.14 1.41
N LYS A 98 -27.22 -2.82 0.66
CA LYS A 98 -25.89 -3.39 0.89
C LYS A 98 -25.17 -2.62 2.00
N VAL A 99 -25.07 -3.24 3.16
CA VAL A 99 -24.36 -2.71 4.33
C VAL A 99 -22.97 -3.34 4.42
N GLY A 100 -21.90 -2.55 4.23
CA GLY A 100 -20.53 -3.06 4.24
C GLY A 100 -19.46 -1.99 4.54
N ILE A 101 -18.26 -2.47 4.86
CA ILE A 101 -17.08 -1.60 5.04
C ILE A 101 -16.52 -1.28 3.66
N ALA A 102 -16.54 -0.01 3.28
CA ALA A 102 -15.92 0.45 2.04
C ALA A 102 -14.39 0.55 2.19
N TYR A 103 -13.67 0.32 1.09
CA TYR A 103 -12.23 0.55 0.98
C TYR A 103 -11.91 1.42 -0.23
N ALA A 104 -10.73 2.04 -0.24
CA ALA A 104 -10.15 2.70 -1.40
C ALA A 104 -8.71 2.21 -1.61
N THR A 105 -8.31 2.10 -2.88
CA THR A 105 -6.95 1.72 -3.30
C THR A 105 -6.46 0.39 -2.67
N ALA A 106 -7.34 -0.61 -2.66
CA ALA A 106 -6.98 -1.98 -2.27
C ALA A 106 -6.10 -2.65 -3.32
N ASP A 107 -5.26 -3.58 -2.86
CA ASP A 107 -4.38 -4.38 -3.72
C ASP A 107 -5.16 -5.42 -4.52
N SER A 108 -6.08 -6.09 -3.82
CA SER A 108 -6.99 -7.08 -4.34
C SER A 108 -8.27 -7.04 -3.54
N VAL A 109 -9.34 -7.52 -4.18
CA VAL A 109 -10.68 -7.57 -3.61
C VAL A 109 -11.20 -8.96 -3.90
N ILE A 110 -11.43 -9.74 -2.86
CA ILE A 110 -12.07 -11.04 -3.01
C ILE A 110 -13.58 -10.80 -2.95
N THR A 111 -14.22 -10.85 -4.12
CA THR A 111 -15.68 -10.69 -4.26
C THR A 111 -16.43 -12.02 -4.28
N VAL A 112 -15.70 -13.14 -4.34
CA VAL A 112 -16.26 -14.49 -4.40
C VAL A 112 -15.39 -15.43 -3.57
N GLY A 113 -16.02 -16.19 -2.65
CA GLY A 113 -15.36 -17.15 -1.77
C GLY A 113 -14.71 -16.51 -0.55
N ASN A 114 -14.63 -17.26 0.55
CA ASN A 114 -13.93 -16.81 1.76
C ASN A 114 -12.43 -17.07 1.60
N PRO A 115 -11.55 -16.25 2.22
CA PRO A 115 -10.13 -16.59 2.32
C PRO A 115 -9.94 -17.95 3.02
N ALA A 116 -8.83 -18.64 2.74
CA ALA A 116 -8.55 -19.94 3.34
C ALA A 116 -8.48 -19.85 4.88
N ASN A 117 -9.15 -20.78 5.56
CA ASN A 117 -9.23 -20.85 7.03
C ASN A 117 -9.68 -19.54 7.70
N PRO A 118 -10.81 -18.95 7.28
CA PRO A 118 -11.27 -17.73 7.91
C PRO A 118 -11.63 -18.02 9.37
N LYS A 119 -11.34 -17.07 10.26
CA LYS A 119 -11.65 -17.13 11.69
C LYS A 119 -12.52 -15.93 12.08
N ALA A 120 -13.42 -16.13 13.04
CA ALA A 120 -14.14 -15.04 13.66
C ALA A 120 -13.25 -14.26 14.64
N GLY A 121 -13.72 -13.10 15.12
CA GLY A 121 -12.95 -12.23 16.03
C GLY A 121 -12.60 -12.87 17.39
N ASP A 122 -13.31 -13.93 17.77
CA ASP A 122 -13.05 -14.75 18.96
C ASP A 122 -12.16 -15.98 18.66
N ASN A 123 -11.56 -16.04 17.47
CA ASN A 123 -10.72 -17.13 16.98
C ASN A 123 -11.45 -18.47 16.70
N SER A 124 -12.78 -18.49 16.76
CA SER A 124 -13.58 -19.64 16.31
C SER A 124 -13.54 -19.79 14.78
N ASP A 125 -13.91 -20.97 14.27
CA ASP A 125 -14.08 -21.17 12.82
C ASP A 125 -15.07 -20.14 12.29
N TYR A 126 -14.67 -19.44 11.22
CA TYR A 126 -15.60 -18.56 10.54
C TYR A 126 -16.72 -19.41 9.96
N VAL A 127 -17.88 -19.36 10.61
CA VAL A 127 -19.11 -19.89 10.08
C VAL A 127 -19.62 -18.87 9.07
N PRO A 128 -19.65 -19.20 7.76
CA PRO A 128 -20.19 -18.29 6.78
C PRO A 128 -21.64 -17.98 7.18
N ALA A 129 -21.96 -16.70 7.34
CA ALA A 129 -23.37 -16.30 7.41
C ALA A 129 -24.04 -16.75 6.10
N SER A 130 -25.25 -17.32 6.21
CA SER A 130 -25.98 -17.86 5.07
C SER A 130 -26.19 -16.80 3.99
N ALA A 131 -25.50 -16.93 2.85
CA ALA A 131 -25.70 -16.28 1.54
C ALA A 131 -25.96 -14.75 1.46
N ASP A 132 -26.07 -14.04 2.57
CA ASP A 132 -26.49 -12.65 2.62
C ASP A 132 -25.45 -11.88 3.43
N ASN A 133 -24.46 -11.36 2.72
CA ASN A 133 -23.54 -10.34 3.23
C ASN A 133 -24.26 -8.98 3.44
N SER A 134 -25.56 -8.99 3.71
CA SER A 134 -26.22 -7.89 4.40
C SER A 134 -26.45 -8.31 5.84
N ILE A 135 -25.80 -7.60 6.77
CA ILE A 135 -26.41 -7.41 8.08
C ILE A 135 -27.64 -6.55 7.80
N THR A 136 -28.82 -7.17 7.77
CA THR A 136 -30.09 -6.45 7.61
C THR A 136 -30.35 -5.71 8.91
N GLY A 137 -29.88 -4.47 8.98
CA GLY A 137 -30.17 -3.56 10.08
C GLY A 137 -31.37 -2.69 9.74
N THR A 138 -32.31 -2.53 10.66
CA THR A 138 -33.28 -1.44 10.58
C THR A 138 -32.57 -0.17 11.03
N GLN A 139 -32.31 0.76 10.10
CA GLN A 139 -31.77 2.07 10.44
C GLN A 139 -32.78 2.82 11.31
N ARG A 140 -32.48 2.96 12.61
CA ARG A 140 -33.36 3.68 13.56
C ARG A 140 -33.14 5.20 13.51
N THR A 141 -31.91 5.63 13.20
CA THR A 141 -31.52 7.04 13.09
C THR A 141 -30.43 7.17 12.02
N ALA A 142 -30.67 7.99 10.99
CA ALA A 142 -29.62 8.47 10.09
C ALA A 142 -29.06 9.77 10.69
N GLU A 143 -27.78 9.78 11.07
CA GLU A 143 -27.11 11.01 11.49
C GLU A 143 -26.25 11.51 10.33
N ASP A 144 -26.67 12.60 9.70
CA ASP A 144 -26.07 13.17 8.47
C ASP A 144 -24.86 14.08 8.75
N ASN A 145 -24.44 14.20 10.01
CA ASN A 145 -23.39 15.13 10.46
C ASN A 145 -22.04 14.45 10.76
N PHE A 146 -21.73 13.32 10.13
CA PHE A 146 -20.43 12.67 10.30
C PHE A 146 -19.52 12.90 9.10
N THR A 147 -18.38 13.57 9.32
CA THR A 147 -17.30 13.60 8.32
C THR A 147 -16.75 12.19 8.19
N GLY A 148 -17.00 11.53 7.05
CA GLY A 148 -16.50 10.16 6.82
C GLY A 148 -14.99 10.07 7.05
N ALA A 149 -14.58 9.26 8.03
CA ALA A 149 -13.17 9.05 8.33
C ALA A 149 -12.68 7.76 7.65
N TRP A 150 -11.43 7.82 7.20
CA TRP A 150 -10.73 6.70 6.57
C TRP A 150 -9.50 6.34 7.41
N ILE A 151 -9.29 5.05 7.65
CA ILE A 151 -8.10 4.54 8.30
C ILE A 151 -7.22 3.87 7.24
N SER A 152 -5.94 4.27 7.20
CA SER A 152 -4.92 3.60 6.40
C SER A 152 -4.50 2.31 7.09
N MET A 153 -4.79 1.14 6.50
CA MET A 153 -4.41 -0.15 7.09
C MET A 153 -3.06 -0.65 6.59
N ARG A 154 -2.81 -0.52 5.28
CA ARG A 154 -1.49 -0.78 4.69
C ARG A 154 -0.83 0.56 4.36
N PRO A 155 0.45 0.79 4.72
CA PRO A 155 1.12 2.03 4.41
C PRO A 155 1.35 2.21 2.89
N ARG A 156 1.62 3.45 2.51
CA ARG A 156 2.13 3.80 1.19
C ARG A 156 3.51 3.17 0.99
N ASN A 157 3.81 2.75 -0.24
CA ASN A 157 5.05 2.05 -0.52
C ASN A 157 5.57 2.26 -1.95
N VAL A 158 6.85 1.95 -2.15
CA VAL A 158 7.50 1.89 -3.47
C VAL A 158 8.09 0.50 -3.68
N ALA A 159 7.88 -0.08 -4.86
CA ALA A 159 8.36 -1.41 -5.21
C ALA A 159 9.87 -1.43 -5.53
N PHE A 160 10.63 -2.29 -4.87
CA PHE A 160 12.06 -2.52 -5.12
C PHE A 160 12.35 -4.01 -5.25
N ASN A 161 13.40 -4.33 -6.00
CA ASN A 161 13.94 -5.68 -6.00
C ASN A 161 14.74 -5.92 -4.71
N TYR A 162 14.69 -7.15 -4.19
CA TYR A 162 15.52 -7.58 -3.07
C TYR A 162 16.65 -8.46 -3.59
N ILE A 163 17.88 -8.08 -3.29
CA ILE A 163 19.09 -8.74 -3.76
C ILE A 163 19.97 -9.12 -2.57
N VAL A 164 20.71 -10.22 -2.72
CA VAL A 164 21.69 -10.72 -1.76
C VAL A 164 23.02 -10.93 -2.49
N ARG A 165 24.14 -10.76 -1.78
CA ARG A 165 25.49 -11.05 -2.28
C ARG A 165 26.02 -12.32 -1.64
#